data_AF-A0A2N5MBU0-F1
#
_entry.id   AF-A0A2N5MBU0-F1
#
_cell.length_a   1.000
_cell.length_b   1.000
_cell.length_c   1.000
_cell.angle_alpha   90.00
_cell.angle_beta   90.00
_cell.angle_gamma   90.00
#
_symmetry.space_group_name_H-M   'P 1'
#
loop_
_entity.id
_entity.type
_entity.pdbx_description
1 polymer ?
#
loop_
_entity_poly.entity_id
_entity_poly.type
_entity_poly.pdbx_seq_one_letter_code
_entity_poly.pdbx_strand_id
1 'polypeptide(L)'
;MKEQEILDTSEQVAIKYMKREYGLDFVVKSVEFTPMGVVDVDGYDKADKENEITVTINQGDNYDVSGVGYMKDLPNPKTLKEAD
;
A
#
# COMPACT_ATOMS: atom_id res chain seq x y z
N MET A 1 17.86 9.90 7.00
CA MET A 1 17.45 8.52 7.32
C MET A 1 18.04 7.59 6.25
N LYS A 2 18.30 6.32 6.60
CA LYS A 2 18.66 5.31 5.60
C LYS A 2 17.39 4.85 4.89
N GLU A 3 17.49 4.46 3.62
CA GLU A 3 16.37 3.96 2.80
C GLU A 3 15.57 2.86 3.53
N GLN A 4 16.25 1.92 4.18
CA GLN A 4 15.59 0.88 4.96
C GLN A 4 14.75 1.41 6.12
N GLU A 5 15.23 2.44 6.83
CA GLU A 5 14.53 3.02 7.98
C GLU A 5 13.22 3.70 7.57
N ILE A 6 13.22 4.26 6.36
CA ILE A 6 12.03 4.83 5.75
C ILE A 6 11.01 3.73 5.41
N LEU A 7 11.45 2.62 4.80
CA LEU A 7 10.58 1.51 4.44
C LEU A 7 9.96 0.89 5.69
N ASP A 8 10.76 0.63 6.72
CA ASP A 8 10.30 0.07 8.00
C ASP A 8 9.29 1.00 8.70
N THR A 9 9.51 2.32 8.63
CA THR A 9 8.58 3.31 9.18
C THR A 9 7.26 3.34 8.40
N SER A 10 7.35 3.32 7.06
CA SER A 10 6.19 3.31 6.18
C SER A 10 5.35 2.04 6.38
N GLU A 11 5.99 0.88 6.50
CA GLU A 11 5.33 -0.39 6.83
C GLU A 11 4.50 -0.27 8.11
N GLN A 12 5.11 0.24 9.19
CA GLN A 12 4.43 0.39 10.47
C GLN A 12 3.27 1.39 10.42
N VAL A 13 3.43 2.48 9.66
CA VAL A 13 2.38 3.47 9.46
C VAL A 13 1.19 2.84 8.75
N ALA A 14 1.42 2.09 7.65
CA ALA A 14 0.36 1.39 6.93
C ALA A 14 -0.39 0.43 7.83
N ILE A 15 0.32 -0.43 8.59
CA ILE A 15 -0.31 -1.39 9.51
C ILE A 15 -1.20 -0.68 10.54
N LYS A 16 -0.68 0.39 11.17
CA LYS A 16 -1.43 1.15 12.20
C LYS A 16 -2.63 1.84 11.59
N TYR A 17 -2.48 2.47 10.43
CA TYR A 17 -3.54 3.18 9.74
C TYR A 17 -4.67 2.23 9.34
N MET A 18 -4.34 1.10 8.68
CA MET A 18 -5.34 0.12 8.26
C MET A 18 -6.10 -0.48 9.46
N LYS A 19 -5.40 -0.72 10.59
CA LYS A 19 -6.07 -1.20 11.80
C LYS A 19 -6.98 -0.16 12.42
N ARG A 20 -6.55 1.11 12.46
CA ARG A 20 -7.27 2.21 13.11
C ARG A 20 -8.49 2.66 12.31
N GLU A 21 -8.31 2.91 11.01
CA GLU A 21 -9.33 3.54 10.16
C GLU A 21 -10.28 2.51 9.52
N TYR A 22 -9.79 1.29 9.23
CA TYR A 22 -10.56 0.25 8.56
C TYR A 22 -10.79 -1.00 9.41
N GLY A 23 -10.18 -1.11 10.59
CA GLY A 23 -10.31 -2.29 11.47
C GLY A 23 -9.58 -3.53 10.96
N LEU A 24 -8.80 -3.43 9.88
CA LEU A 24 -8.19 -4.56 9.19
C LEU A 24 -6.89 -5.02 9.88
N ASP A 25 -6.67 -6.34 9.87
CA ASP A 25 -5.39 -6.93 10.27
C ASP A 25 -4.49 -7.00 9.04
N PHE A 26 -3.95 -5.85 8.65
CA PHE A 26 -3.17 -5.71 7.42
C PHE A 26 -1.85 -6.49 7.48
N VAL A 27 -1.67 -7.40 6.53
CA VAL A 27 -0.46 -8.21 6.35
C VAL A 27 0.31 -7.68 5.16
N VAL A 28 1.49 -7.16 5.42
CA VAL A 28 2.37 -6.57 4.41
C VAL A 28 3.03 -7.66 3.58
N LYS A 29 3.08 -7.44 2.26
CA LYS A 29 3.69 -8.31 1.25
C LYS A 29 4.92 -7.64 0.64
N SER A 30 4.86 -6.35 0.35
CA SER A 30 5.95 -5.55 -0.21
C SER A 30 5.89 -4.11 0.28
N VAL A 31 7.06 -3.48 0.32
CA VAL A 31 7.25 -2.06 0.65
C VAL A 31 8.26 -1.54 -0.35
N GLU A 32 7.88 -0.56 -1.18
CA GLU A 32 8.75 -0.06 -2.24
C GLU A 32 8.66 1.46 -2.42
N PHE A 33 9.79 2.06 -2.80
CA PHE A 33 9.81 3.44 -3.24
C PHE A 33 9.31 3.54 -4.68
N THR A 34 8.39 4.45 -4.89
CA THR A 34 7.93 4.79 -6.23
C THR A 34 8.82 5.87 -6.85
N PRO A 35 8.87 5.96 -8.19
CA PRO A 35 9.50 7.09 -8.88
C PRO A 35 8.91 8.46 -8.54
N MET A 36 7.72 8.50 -7.93
CA MET A 36 7.03 9.73 -7.52
C MET A 36 7.49 10.24 -6.14
N GLY A 37 8.42 9.55 -5.49
CA GLY A 37 8.96 9.96 -4.18
C GLY A 37 8.04 9.61 -3.00
N VAL A 38 7.06 8.73 -3.21
CA VAL A 38 6.23 8.13 -2.15
C VAL A 38 6.60 6.66 -1.97
N VAL A 39 6.20 6.08 -0.84
CA VAL A 39 6.32 4.64 -0.60
C VAL A 39 4.97 3.97 -0.73
N ASP A 40 4.91 2.92 -1.53
CA ASP A 40 3.75 2.05 -1.60
C ASP A 40 3.98 0.84 -0.69
N VAL A 41 2.98 0.54 0.13
CA VAL A 41 2.94 -0.63 1.01
C VAL A 41 1.81 -1.52 0.53
N ASP A 42 2.16 -2.64 -0.11
CA ASP A 42 1.18 -3.61 -0.57
C ASP A 42 0.97 -4.70 0.46
N GLY A 43 -0.27 -5.15 0.54
CA GLY A 43 -0.64 -6.22 1.43
C GLY A 43 -2.08 -6.66 1.21
N TYR A 44 -2.64 -7.30 2.22
CA TYR A 44 -4.01 -7.77 2.22
C TYR A 44 -4.53 -7.83 3.66
N ASP A 45 -5.84 -7.92 3.83
CA ASP A 45 -6.41 -8.21 5.14
C ASP A 45 -6.21 -9.68 5.49
N LYS A 46 -5.78 -9.98 6.71
CA LYS A 46 -5.57 -11.37 7.17
C LYS A 46 -6.79 -12.26 6.98
N ALA A 47 -8.00 -11.69 7.07
CA ALA A 47 -9.26 -12.41 6.87
C ALA A 47 -9.65 -12.56 5.39
N ASP A 48 -9.15 -11.71 4.49
CA ASP A 48 -9.42 -11.74 3.06
C ASP A 48 -8.16 -11.47 2.24
N LYS A 49 -7.47 -12.56 1.88
CA LYS A 49 -6.22 -12.53 1.11
C LYS A 49 -6.42 -12.29 -0.38
N GLU A 50 -7.66 -12.36 -0.88
CA GLU A 50 -7.95 -12.17 -2.31
C GLU A 50 -8.02 -10.69 -2.68
N ASN A 51 -8.28 -9.82 -1.70
CA ASN A 51 -8.30 -8.38 -1.90
C ASN A 51 -6.92 -7.78 -1.57
N GLU A 52 -6.09 -7.60 -2.59
CA GLU A 52 -4.84 -6.85 -2.45
C GLU A 52 -5.14 -5.35 -2.25
N ILE A 53 -4.41 -4.75 -1.31
CA ILE A 53 -4.53 -3.36 -0.89
C ILE A 53 -3.15 -2.71 -0.99
N THR A 54 -3.10 -1.54 -1.59
CA THR A 54 -1.91 -0.68 -1.62
C THR A 54 -2.17 0.55 -0.75
N VAL A 55 -1.24 0.84 0.16
CA VAL A 55 -1.26 2.05 1.00
C VAL A 55 -0.11 2.94 0.58
N THR A 56 -0.41 4.15 0.11
CA THR A 56 0.59 5.10 -0.38
C THR A 56 0.95 6.11 0.71
N ILE A 57 2.23 6.16 1.07
CA ILE A 57 2.76 6.96 2.18
C ILE A 57 3.65 8.08 1.65
N ASN A 58 3.33 9.30 2.04
CA ASN A 58 4.10 10.49 1.72
C ASN A 58 5.11 10.80 2.82
N GLN A 59 6.37 10.50 2.59
CA GLN A 59 7.44 10.79 3.56
C GLN A 59 7.76 12.27 3.69
N GLY A 60 7.54 13.05 2.62
CA GLY A 60 7.75 14.50 2.64
C GLY A 60 6.76 15.21 3.55
N ASP A 61 5.65 14.55 3.89
CA ASP A 61 4.58 15.05 4.75
C ASP A 61 4.44 14.18 6.01
N ASN A 62 5.54 14.04 6.75
CA ASN A 62 5.59 13.34 8.04
C ASN A 62 5.05 11.88 8.02
N TYR A 63 5.23 11.17 6.91
CA TYR A 63 4.71 9.81 6.70
C TYR A 63 3.18 9.72 6.70
N ASP A 64 2.48 10.77 6.26
CA ASP A 64 1.02 10.70 6.14
C ASP A 64 0.59 9.73 5.04
N VAL A 65 -0.53 9.04 5.31
CA VAL A 65 -1.18 8.18 4.31
C VAL A 65 -1.92 9.07 3.32
N SER A 66 -1.42 9.08 2.09
CA SER A 66 -1.95 9.89 0.98
C SER A 66 -3.02 9.18 0.16
N GLY A 67 -3.10 7.84 0.26
CA GLY A 67 -4.09 7.05 -0.45
C GLY A 67 -4.15 5.59 0.00
N VAL A 68 -5.31 4.98 -0.24
CA VAL A 68 -5.55 3.54 -0.13
C VAL A 68 -6.23 3.09 -1.42
N GLY A 69 -5.65 2.11 -2.11
CA GLY A 69 -6.19 1.50 -3.31
C GLY A 69 -6.52 0.03 -3.10
N TYR A 70 -7.60 -0.45 -3.70
CA TYR A 70 -7.97 -1.86 -3.74
C TYR A 70 -7.76 -2.40 -5.15
N MET A 71 -6.89 -3.41 -5.33
CA MET A 71 -6.59 -3.93 -6.66
C MET A 71 -7.77 -4.67 -7.31
N LYS A 72 -8.74 -5.11 -6.51
CA LYS A 72 -10.01 -5.69 -7.01
C LYS A 72 -10.84 -4.70 -7.83
N ASP A 73 -10.68 -3.41 -7.57
CA ASP A 73 -11.38 -2.33 -8.28
C ASP A 73 -10.61 -1.82 -9.50
N LEU A 74 -9.36 -2.30 -9.70
CA LEU A 74 -8.60 -2.02 -10.90
C LEU A 74 -8.92 -3.04 -11.99
N PRO A 75 -9.20 -2.60 -13.24
CA PRO A 75 -9.34 -3.52 -14.34
C PRO A 75 -8.06 -4.36 -14.46
N ASN A 76 -8.22 -5.67 -14.54
CA ASN A 76 -7.10 -6.60 -14.67
C ASN A 76 -6.20 -6.14 -15.84
N PRO A 77 -4.90 -5.92 -15.64
CA PRO A 77 -4.02 -5.48 -16.73
C PRO A 77 -3.95 -6.49 -17.89
N LYS A 78 -4.36 -7.75 -17.69
CA LYS A 78 -4.54 -8.72 -18.77
C LYS A 78 -5.76 -8.46 -19.66
N THR A 79 -6.82 -7.82 -19.15
CA THR A 79 -8.03 -7.48 -19.92
C THR A 79 -7.90 -6.15 -20.66
N LEU A 80 -6.88 -5.34 -20.35
CA LEU A 80 -6.58 -4.08 -21.05
C LEU A 80 -5.84 -4.28 -22.39
N LYS A 81 -5.31 -5.48 -22.67
CA LYS A 81 -4.56 -5.77 -23.91
C LYS A 81 -5.42 -6.22 -25.10
N GLU A 82 -6.74 -6.27 -24.97
CA GLU A 82 -7.64 -6.74 -26.05
C GLU A 82 -8.51 -5.63 -26.66
N ALA A 83 -8.20 -4.36 -26.37
CA ALA A 83 -8.85 -3.21 -26.98
C ALA A 83 -7.89 -2.52 -27.98
N ASP A 84 -7.61 -3.18 -29.10
CA ASP A 84 -7.12 -2.58 -30.37
C ASP A 84 -7.51 -3.48 -31.55
#